data_AF-A0A958A2M7-F1
#
_entry.id   AF-A0A958A2M7-F1
#
_cell.length_a   1.000
_cell.length_b   1.000
_cell.length_c   1.000
_cell.angle_alpha   90.00
_cell.angle_beta   90.00
_cell.angle_gamma   90.00
#
_symmetry.space_group_name_H-M   'P 1'
#
loop_
_entity.id
_entity.type
_entity.pdbx_description
1 polymer ?
#
loop_
_entity_poly.entity_id
_entity_poly.type
_entity_poly.pdbx_seq_one_letter_code
_entity_poly.pdbx_strand_id
1 'polypeptide(L)'
;MRATPWLWLILSGGLAGFGVLSKATAMFLIPFVGLIAVTDIGFNRARLKFWSLGLLVWIGSLWLAFIVGWPAAWVAPLLKTWDVINNAFLSSAGLEDADIQPFVTIPELGYSYYLVNGAYKLSLPVTIGLILAGIGAWQMFRRRTITLNRLIKNDLFWLALFALLFGLFMSLGVKRSPRYSLPAFPALGFVAAWGWLYLLRRFQPALVLAGLGAVAIGLTLLYAPYYFTYYNPLLGGAMTAPHMVRIGWGEGMDEVGRWLDAQPETYVDQVGARYTATLHPFFQGQIASPDSEELDYVTFYIKQSQSGYPSTAILRYFEQQGALHHVRLNGIDYAQIYQGPAMTPVTRASQGAGPLAYRPTSIYAPIGESYAVDLLWPTDMISTIGSKPITLTLRLPGSEQTLDAPGLVAEPAPGVVVSRHQFALPADLPRAEYELSVANRSIGVVKARRLTVPDHFQPLDYTVRFLKLRGIDRRLEPNRLLIDLAWQAWPTAVNDYTVFIQLLDENGQRISGVDIAPQPGVSQLDRKEIMLTHYDLPIPENTPPGSYKLLIGLYYFIGDELINIGAETLPEPVQLGQPSE
;
A
#
# COMPACT_ATOMS: atom_id res chain seq x y z
N MET A 1 51.17 -20.26 8.53
CA MET A 1 50.70 -21.61 8.94
C MET A 1 49.57 -22.02 8.00
N ARG A 2 49.70 -23.13 7.25
CA ARG A 2 48.59 -23.62 6.41
C ARG A 2 47.58 -24.29 7.34
N ALA A 3 46.38 -23.72 7.46
CA ALA A 3 45.29 -24.32 8.22
C ALA A 3 45.06 -25.78 7.77
N THR A 4 44.81 -26.67 8.72
CA THR A 4 44.49 -28.07 8.43
C THR A 4 43.15 -28.14 7.68
N PRO A 5 42.97 -29.11 6.77
CA PRO A 5 41.71 -29.27 6.02
C PRO A 5 40.49 -29.44 6.92
N TRP A 6 40.68 -29.97 8.13
CA TRP A 6 39.66 -30.09 9.16
C TRP A 6 39.12 -28.75 9.66
N LEU A 7 39.98 -27.73 9.81
CA LEU A 7 39.54 -26.40 10.23
C LEU A 7 38.59 -25.78 9.20
N TRP A 8 38.88 -25.93 7.92
CA TRP A 8 38.02 -25.42 6.84
C TRP A 8 36.67 -26.14 6.78
N LEU A 9 36.63 -27.45 7.07
CA LEU A 9 35.37 -28.19 7.19
C LEU A 9 34.52 -27.71 8.38
N ILE A 10 35.13 -27.46 9.53
CA ILE A 10 34.44 -26.93 10.70
C ILE A 10 33.89 -25.53 10.42
N LEU A 11 34.73 -24.64 9.89
CA LEU A 11 34.33 -23.25 9.59
C LEU A 11 33.24 -23.20 8.53
N SER A 12 33.38 -23.93 7.42
CA SER A 12 32.36 -23.98 6.37
C SER A 12 31.06 -24.63 6.85
N GLY A 13 31.13 -25.66 7.69
CA GLY A 13 29.96 -26.26 8.34
C GLY A 13 29.24 -25.26 9.24
N GLY A 14 29.98 -24.56 10.11
CA GLY A 14 29.41 -23.53 10.98
C GLY A 14 28.74 -22.39 10.20
N LEU A 15 29.38 -21.88 9.14
CA LEU A 15 28.78 -20.87 8.26
C LEU A 15 27.53 -21.38 7.53
N ALA A 16 27.51 -22.65 7.11
CA ALA A 16 26.32 -23.27 6.57
C ALA A 16 25.19 -23.34 7.62
N GLY A 17 25.52 -23.57 8.90
CA GLY A 17 24.57 -23.54 10.01
C GLY A 17 23.90 -22.18 10.17
N PHE A 18 24.67 -21.08 10.15
CA PHE A 18 24.12 -19.72 10.15
C PHE A 18 23.31 -19.41 8.87
N GLY A 19 23.72 -19.97 7.73
CA GLY A 19 22.96 -19.88 6.49
C GLY A 19 21.57 -20.51 6.62
N VAL A 20 21.49 -21.73 7.15
CA VAL A 20 20.23 -22.46 7.39
C VAL A 20 19.35 -21.73 8.40
N LEU A 21 19.96 -21.17 9.45
CA LEU A 21 19.25 -20.36 10.44
C LEU A 21 18.63 -19.10 9.81
N SER A 22 19.30 -18.50 8.83
CA SER A 22 18.81 -17.31 8.13
C SER A 22 17.72 -17.63 7.11
N LYS A 23 17.90 -18.72 6.34
CA LYS A 23 16.96 -19.18 5.30
C LYS A 23 17.03 -20.68 5.12
N ALA A 24 15.87 -21.35 5.14
CA ALA A 24 15.75 -22.79 4.89
C ALA A 24 16.32 -23.23 3.53
N THR A 25 16.33 -22.36 2.51
CA THR A 25 16.92 -22.67 1.19
C THR A 25 18.42 -22.94 1.25
N ALA A 26 19.13 -22.51 2.30
CA ALA A 26 20.53 -22.83 2.52
C ALA A 26 20.77 -24.32 2.85
N MET A 27 19.72 -25.10 3.17
CA MET A 27 19.85 -26.56 3.31
C MET A 27 20.33 -27.23 2.01
N PHE A 28 20.19 -26.56 0.86
CA PHE A 28 20.81 -26.97 -0.41
C PHE A 28 22.33 -27.19 -0.32
N LEU A 29 23.01 -26.56 0.65
CA LEU A 29 24.44 -26.79 0.87
C LEU A 29 24.75 -28.24 1.25
N ILE A 30 23.83 -28.97 1.88
CA ILE A 30 24.04 -30.37 2.27
C ILE A 30 24.26 -31.27 1.03
N PRO A 31 23.33 -31.37 0.07
CA PRO A 31 23.56 -32.15 -1.14
C PRO A 31 24.70 -31.57 -2.00
N PHE A 32 24.94 -30.25 -1.97
CA PHE A 32 26.03 -29.65 -2.73
C PHE A 32 27.43 -30.02 -2.20
N VAL A 33 27.63 -29.99 -0.88
CA VAL A 33 28.89 -30.46 -0.26
C VAL A 33 29.03 -31.98 -0.44
N GLY A 34 27.93 -32.72 -0.37
CA GLY A 34 27.89 -34.14 -0.74
C GLY A 34 28.37 -34.40 -2.18
N LEU A 35 27.96 -33.58 -3.14
CA LEU A 35 28.42 -33.65 -4.53
C LEU A 35 29.94 -33.40 -4.64
N ILE A 36 30.49 -32.42 -3.92
CA ILE A 36 31.94 -32.17 -3.87
C ILE A 36 32.66 -33.41 -3.34
N ALA A 37 32.18 -33.98 -2.24
CA ALA A 37 32.76 -35.16 -1.60
C ALA A 37 32.76 -36.38 -2.54
N VAL A 38 31.61 -36.71 -3.13
CA VAL A 38 31.45 -37.82 -4.07
C VAL A 38 32.37 -37.66 -5.28
N THR A 39 32.45 -36.45 -5.81
CA THR A 39 33.33 -36.14 -6.95
C THR A 39 34.79 -36.41 -6.58
N ASP A 40 35.26 -35.86 -5.46
CA ASP A 40 36.65 -36.00 -5.02
C ASP A 40 37.02 -37.47 -4.68
N ILE A 41 36.11 -38.23 -4.07
CA ILE A 41 36.26 -39.69 -3.85
C ILE A 41 36.35 -40.45 -5.18
N GLY A 42 35.55 -40.05 -6.18
CA GLY A 42 35.55 -40.66 -7.50
C GLY A 42 36.91 -40.55 -8.21
N PHE A 43 37.61 -39.41 -8.02
CA PHE A 43 38.96 -39.20 -8.56
C PHE A 43 40.06 -39.82 -7.71
N ASN A 44 39.87 -39.89 -6.39
CA ASN A 44 40.83 -40.48 -5.48
C ASN A 44 40.13 -41.29 -4.39
N ARG A 45 40.00 -42.60 -4.61
CA ARG A 45 39.36 -43.53 -3.67
C ARG A 45 39.98 -43.52 -2.27
N ALA A 46 41.26 -43.13 -2.13
CA ALA A 46 41.91 -43.01 -0.82
C ALA A 46 41.27 -41.90 0.06
N ARG A 47 40.55 -40.96 -0.53
CA ARG A 47 39.85 -39.89 0.20
C ARG A 47 38.52 -40.33 0.82
N LEU A 48 38.08 -41.57 0.61
CA LEU A 48 36.83 -42.09 1.20
C LEU A 48 36.81 -41.95 2.73
N LYS A 49 37.89 -42.34 3.41
CA LYS A 49 38.00 -42.23 4.88
C LYS A 49 38.02 -40.78 5.37
N PHE A 50 38.65 -39.88 4.60
CA PHE A 50 38.68 -38.46 4.92
C PHE A 50 37.29 -37.85 4.82
N TRP A 51 36.56 -38.10 3.72
CA TRP A 51 35.24 -37.53 3.50
C TRP A 51 34.15 -38.16 4.37
N SER A 52 34.24 -39.43 4.75
CA SER A 52 33.26 -40.03 5.67
C SER A 52 33.28 -39.33 7.03
N LEU A 53 34.47 -39.13 7.60
CA LEU A 53 34.62 -38.39 8.85
C LEU A 53 34.44 -36.87 8.62
N GLY A 54 34.88 -36.35 7.48
CA GLY A 54 34.75 -34.95 7.11
C GLY A 54 33.31 -34.47 7.00
N LEU A 55 32.43 -35.27 6.40
CA LEU A 55 31.00 -34.96 6.32
C LEU A 55 30.34 -35.01 7.70
N LEU A 56 30.71 -35.95 8.57
CA LEU A 56 30.22 -35.98 9.95
C LEU A 56 30.65 -34.74 10.73
N VAL A 57 31.91 -34.31 10.59
CA VAL A 57 32.43 -33.08 11.19
C VAL A 57 31.71 -31.85 10.62
N TRP A 58 31.49 -31.80 9.31
CA TRP A 58 30.82 -30.69 8.65
C TRP A 58 29.35 -30.58 9.08
N ILE A 59 28.60 -31.68 9.06
CA ILE A 59 27.20 -31.74 9.53
C ILE A 59 27.13 -31.41 11.02
N GLY A 60 28.01 -31.99 11.84
CA GLY A 60 28.07 -31.69 13.28
C GLY A 60 28.34 -30.22 13.56
N SER A 61 29.24 -29.59 12.79
CA SER A 61 29.55 -28.17 12.92
C SER A 61 28.38 -27.28 12.48
N LEU A 62 27.70 -27.64 11.38
CA LEU A 62 26.48 -26.99 10.92
C LEU A 62 25.39 -27.04 11.99
N TRP A 63 25.14 -28.23 12.52
CA TRP A 63 24.09 -28.45 13.52
C TRP A 63 24.40 -27.73 14.83
N LEU A 64 25.66 -27.77 15.28
CA LEU A 64 26.10 -27.04 16.46
C LEU A 64 25.92 -25.53 16.30
N ALA A 65 26.35 -24.94 15.19
CA ALA A 65 26.17 -23.51 14.93
C ALA A 65 24.69 -23.12 14.87
N PHE A 66 23.85 -23.98 14.29
CA PHE A 66 22.41 -23.78 14.24
C PHE A 66 21.77 -23.79 15.63
N ILE A 67 22.10 -24.77 16.50
CA ILE A 67 21.61 -24.78 17.90
C ILE A 67 22.08 -23.53 18.63
N VAL A 68 23.39 -23.25 18.59
CA VAL A 68 23.98 -22.12 19.32
C VAL A 68 23.36 -20.80 18.90
N GLY A 69 23.08 -20.62 17.61
CA GLY A 69 22.45 -19.41 17.07
C GLY A 69 20.95 -19.28 17.34
N TRP A 70 20.27 -20.33 17.84
CA TRP A 70 18.82 -20.32 18.02
C TRP A 70 18.39 -20.76 19.43
N PRO A 71 18.02 -19.82 20.33
CA PRO A 71 17.68 -20.14 21.72
C PRO A 71 16.55 -21.17 21.87
N ALA A 72 15.58 -21.21 20.96
CA ALA A 72 14.50 -22.20 21.00
C ALA A 72 15.00 -23.65 20.80
N ALA A 73 16.11 -23.82 20.06
CA ALA A 73 16.74 -25.13 19.89
C ALA A 73 17.51 -25.59 21.16
N TRP A 74 17.77 -24.72 22.14
CA TRP A 74 18.43 -25.13 23.38
C TRP A 74 17.52 -25.99 24.26
N VAL A 75 16.21 -25.76 24.17
CA VAL A 75 15.20 -26.49 24.95
C VAL A 75 14.78 -27.79 24.26
N ALA A 76 14.57 -27.74 22.94
CA ALA A 76 14.07 -28.87 22.16
C ALA A 76 14.77 -28.94 20.79
N PRO A 77 16.05 -29.36 20.76
CA PRO A 77 16.92 -29.22 19.59
C PRO A 77 16.41 -29.98 18.35
N LEU A 78 15.75 -31.12 18.53
CA LEU A 78 15.27 -31.97 17.43
C LEU A 78 13.81 -31.70 17.02
N LEU A 79 12.92 -31.43 17.98
CA LEU A 79 11.50 -31.24 17.69
C LEU A 79 11.21 -29.86 17.09
N LYS A 80 11.77 -28.79 17.69
CA LYS A 80 11.53 -27.42 17.20
C LYS A 80 12.17 -27.15 15.85
N THR A 81 13.32 -27.78 15.57
CA THR A 81 13.94 -27.76 14.23
C THR A 81 13.06 -28.41 13.18
N TRP A 82 12.54 -29.59 13.48
CA TRP A 82 11.64 -30.31 12.58
C TRP A 82 10.38 -29.51 12.28
N ASP A 83 9.77 -28.89 13.30
CA ASP A 83 8.59 -28.05 13.14
C ASP A 83 8.86 -26.84 12.24
N VAL A 84 9.99 -26.15 12.42
CA VAL A 84 10.34 -24.98 11.59
C VAL A 84 10.69 -25.38 10.17
N ILE A 85 11.39 -26.48 9.97
CA ILE A 85 11.70 -26.99 8.63
C ILE A 85 10.38 -27.36 7.93
N ASN A 86 9.51 -28.14 8.58
CA ASN A 86 8.21 -28.49 8.02
C ASN A 86 7.33 -27.26 7.74
N ASN A 87 7.27 -26.30 8.67
CA ASN A 87 6.51 -25.07 8.48
C ASN A 87 7.11 -24.19 7.38
N ALA A 88 8.44 -24.13 7.20
CA ALA A 88 9.07 -23.39 6.11
C ALA A 88 8.74 -23.99 4.73
N PHE A 89 8.65 -25.33 4.64
CA PHE A 89 8.22 -26.03 3.43
C PHE A 89 6.69 -25.93 3.22
N LEU A 90 5.87 -26.03 4.27
CA LEU A 90 4.40 -25.98 4.18
C LEU A 90 3.84 -24.56 4.01
N SER A 91 4.42 -23.54 4.65
CA SER A 91 4.04 -22.13 4.45
C SER A 91 4.40 -21.60 3.06
N SER A 92 5.25 -22.32 2.31
CA SER A 92 5.46 -22.08 0.89
C SER A 92 4.28 -22.53 0.01
N ALA A 93 3.33 -23.29 0.56
CA ALA A 93 2.08 -23.69 -0.11
C ALA A 93 0.88 -22.79 0.25
N GLY A 94 1.07 -21.73 1.05
CA GLY A 94 0.01 -20.78 1.41
C GLY A 94 -0.47 -19.95 0.22
N LEU A 95 -1.78 -20.01 -0.03
CA LEU A 95 -2.53 -19.58 -1.22
C LEU A 95 -2.71 -18.06 -1.41
N GLU A 96 -2.10 -17.20 -0.61
CA GLU A 96 -2.36 -15.74 -0.68
C GLU A 96 -1.88 -15.08 -1.99
N ASP A 97 -0.96 -15.70 -2.73
CA ASP A 97 -0.52 -15.24 -4.06
C ASP A 97 -1.11 -16.09 -5.22
N ALA A 98 -1.92 -17.11 -4.92
CA ALA A 98 -2.34 -18.15 -5.86
C ALA A 98 -3.77 -17.96 -6.39
N ASP A 99 -4.63 -17.22 -5.69
CA ASP A 99 -5.98 -16.93 -6.16
C ASP A 99 -6.05 -15.56 -6.84
N ILE A 100 -6.73 -15.53 -7.98
CA ILE A 100 -6.91 -14.42 -8.94
C ILE A 100 -5.84 -14.37 -10.04
N GLN A 101 -6.01 -15.19 -11.08
CA GLN A 101 -5.55 -14.85 -12.43
C GLN A 101 -6.56 -15.27 -13.50
N PRO A 102 -7.01 -14.27 -14.29
CA PRO A 102 -6.90 -14.43 -15.74
C PRO A 102 -6.00 -13.38 -16.41
N PHE A 103 -5.43 -12.41 -15.68
CA PHE A 103 -4.70 -11.29 -16.28
C PHE A 103 -3.45 -10.88 -15.50
N VAL A 104 -2.32 -11.50 -15.86
CA VAL A 104 -0.99 -11.04 -15.48
C VAL A 104 -0.47 -10.19 -16.64
N THR A 105 -0.07 -8.93 -16.41
CA THR A 105 0.54 -8.11 -17.48
C THR A 105 1.97 -8.54 -17.80
N ILE A 106 2.58 -9.33 -16.93
CA ILE A 106 3.91 -9.93 -17.09
C ILE A 106 3.79 -11.42 -17.45
N PRO A 107 4.73 -11.97 -18.24
CA PRO A 107 4.70 -13.37 -18.65
C PRO A 107 4.91 -14.33 -17.47
N GLU A 108 4.25 -15.49 -17.52
CA GLU A 108 4.54 -16.60 -16.60
C GLU A 108 5.89 -17.23 -16.95
N LEU A 109 6.93 -16.83 -16.21
CA LEU A 109 8.30 -17.29 -16.49
C LEU A 109 8.55 -18.78 -16.15
N GLY A 110 7.67 -19.44 -15.39
CA GLY A 110 7.81 -20.83 -14.99
C GLY A 110 9.20 -21.15 -14.41
N TYR A 111 9.87 -22.17 -14.95
CA TYR A 111 11.23 -22.56 -14.54
C TYR A 111 12.33 -21.54 -14.86
N SER A 112 12.07 -20.60 -15.78
CA SER A 112 13.02 -19.53 -16.13
C SER A 112 12.98 -18.34 -15.17
N TYR A 113 12.05 -18.35 -14.20
CA TYR A 113 11.82 -17.23 -13.27
C TYR A 113 13.10 -16.67 -12.63
N TYR A 114 13.91 -17.52 -11.98
CA TYR A 114 15.13 -17.07 -11.30
C TYR A 114 16.25 -16.67 -12.25
N LEU A 115 16.30 -17.28 -13.43
CA LEU A 115 17.26 -16.91 -14.47
C LEU A 115 16.98 -15.50 -14.97
N VAL A 116 15.73 -15.22 -15.36
CA VAL A 116 15.31 -13.91 -15.88
C VAL A 116 15.36 -12.84 -14.78
N ASN A 117 14.76 -13.08 -13.61
CA ASN A 117 14.80 -12.13 -12.49
C ASN A 117 16.23 -11.86 -12.03
N GLY A 118 17.06 -12.90 -11.95
CA GLY A 118 18.47 -12.78 -11.60
C GLY A 118 19.22 -11.90 -12.60
N ALA A 119 19.06 -12.17 -13.90
CA ALA A 119 19.72 -11.41 -14.97
C ALA A 119 19.39 -9.91 -14.95
N TYR A 120 18.13 -9.57 -14.64
CA TYR A 120 17.68 -8.18 -14.45
C TYR A 120 18.29 -7.50 -13.21
N LYS A 121 18.71 -8.25 -12.19
CA LYS A 121 19.33 -7.71 -10.98
C LYS A 121 20.86 -7.77 -10.97
N LEU A 122 21.49 -8.37 -11.97
CA LEU A 122 22.94 -8.33 -12.12
C LEU A 122 23.41 -6.92 -12.51
N SER A 123 24.41 -6.41 -11.79
CA SER A 123 25.03 -5.12 -12.11
C SER A 123 25.77 -5.20 -13.44
N LEU A 124 25.92 -4.06 -14.13
CA LEU A 124 26.62 -4.00 -15.41
C LEU A 124 28.04 -4.63 -15.35
N PRO A 125 28.88 -4.35 -14.33
CA PRO A 125 30.17 -5.03 -14.16
C PRO A 125 30.05 -6.56 -14.04
N VAL A 126 29.05 -7.06 -13.32
CA VAL A 126 28.88 -8.51 -13.13
C VAL A 126 28.39 -9.15 -14.43
N THR A 127 27.39 -8.58 -15.10
CA THR A 127 26.89 -9.11 -16.37
C THR A 127 27.97 -9.17 -17.44
N ILE A 128 28.71 -8.08 -17.64
CA ILE A 128 29.82 -8.07 -18.60
C ILE A 128 30.86 -9.10 -18.19
N GLY A 129 31.27 -9.12 -16.92
CA GLY A 129 32.24 -10.09 -16.42
C GLY A 129 31.82 -11.56 -16.65
N LEU A 130 30.54 -11.89 -16.47
CA LEU A 130 30.02 -13.23 -16.77
C LEU A 130 30.07 -13.57 -18.27
N ILE A 131 29.73 -12.61 -19.16
CA ILE A 131 29.87 -12.77 -20.61
C ILE A 131 31.34 -13.05 -20.96
N LEU A 132 32.27 -12.27 -20.40
CA LEU A 132 33.70 -12.46 -20.61
C LEU A 132 34.20 -13.81 -20.08
N ALA A 133 33.70 -14.25 -18.92
CA ALA A 133 34.00 -15.57 -18.38
C ALA A 133 33.51 -16.69 -19.32
N GLY A 134 32.30 -16.55 -19.88
CA GLY A 134 31.77 -17.48 -20.89
C GLY A 134 32.65 -17.55 -22.14
N ILE A 135 33.07 -16.40 -22.67
CA ILE A 135 33.99 -16.32 -23.82
C ILE A 135 35.32 -17.01 -23.50
N GLY A 136 35.89 -16.75 -22.32
CA GLY A 136 37.16 -17.36 -21.90
C GLY A 136 37.07 -18.87 -21.75
N ALA A 137 35.99 -19.37 -21.13
CA ALA A 137 35.71 -20.79 -21.03
C ALA A 137 35.55 -21.44 -22.42
N TRP A 138 34.83 -20.79 -23.34
CA TRP A 138 34.65 -21.25 -24.72
C TRP A 138 35.97 -21.34 -25.51
N GLN A 139 36.83 -20.32 -25.38
CA GLN A 139 38.15 -20.32 -26.03
C GLN A 139 39.04 -21.44 -25.48
N MET A 140 39.03 -21.65 -24.16
CA MET A 140 39.78 -22.74 -23.51
C MET A 140 39.27 -24.11 -23.96
N PHE A 141 37.95 -24.26 -24.11
CA PHE A 141 37.31 -25.47 -24.64
C PHE A 141 37.75 -25.75 -26.08
N ARG A 142 37.66 -24.74 -26.98
CA ARG A 142 38.11 -24.87 -28.38
C ARG A 142 39.58 -25.24 -28.51
N ARG A 143 40.45 -24.70 -27.64
CA ARG A 143 41.89 -25.03 -27.61
C ARG A 143 42.19 -26.39 -26.95
N ARG A 144 41.18 -27.17 -26.56
CA ARG A 144 41.30 -28.45 -25.82
C ARG A 144 42.17 -28.35 -24.56
N THR A 145 42.21 -27.17 -23.95
CA THR A 145 42.99 -26.91 -22.72
C THR A 145 42.26 -27.34 -21.44
N ILE A 146 40.95 -27.60 -21.57
CA ILE A 146 40.07 -28.04 -20.49
C ILE A 146 40.06 -29.57 -20.45
N THR A 147 40.45 -30.13 -19.30
CA THR A 147 40.22 -31.54 -18.96
C THR A 147 39.33 -31.60 -17.72
N LEU A 148 38.54 -32.67 -17.57
CA LEU A 148 37.62 -32.83 -16.44
C LEU A 148 38.33 -32.71 -15.08
N ASN A 149 39.53 -33.30 -14.97
CA ASN A 149 40.35 -33.22 -13.76
C ASN A 149 40.83 -31.78 -13.45
N ARG A 150 41.07 -30.94 -14.47
CA ARG A 150 41.41 -29.52 -14.26
C ARG A 150 40.21 -28.69 -13.84
N LEU A 151 39.01 -28.99 -14.35
CA LEU A 151 37.78 -28.29 -13.96
C LEU A 151 37.44 -28.55 -12.50
N ILE A 152 37.48 -29.80 -12.07
CA ILE A 152 37.08 -30.21 -10.72
C ILE A 152 38.04 -29.68 -9.64
N LYS A 153 39.29 -29.40 -10.01
CA LYS A 153 40.27 -28.75 -9.13
C LYS A 153 40.17 -27.21 -9.12
N ASN A 154 39.25 -26.63 -9.89
CA ASN A 154 39.09 -25.19 -10.00
C ASN A 154 37.90 -24.73 -9.15
N ASP A 155 38.16 -23.90 -8.14
CA ASP A 155 37.12 -23.37 -7.24
C ASP A 155 36.04 -22.57 -8.00
N LEU A 156 36.43 -21.86 -9.08
CA LEU A 156 35.48 -21.10 -9.90
C LEU A 156 34.47 -22.01 -10.61
N PHE A 157 34.86 -23.23 -10.96
CA PHE A 157 33.92 -24.21 -11.52
C PHE A 157 32.86 -24.57 -10.50
N TRP A 158 33.24 -24.83 -9.24
CA TRP A 158 32.31 -25.13 -8.17
C TRP A 158 31.41 -23.95 -7.81
N LEU A 159 31.91 -22.71 -7.85
CA LEU A 159 31.08 -21.52 -7.65
C LEU A 159 30.06 -21.33 -8.78
N ALA A 160 30.47 -21.51 -10.04
CA ALA A 160 29.56 -21.47 -11.18
C ALA A 160 28.51 -22.60 -11.11
N LEU A 161 28.94 -23.81 -10.77
CA LEU A 161 28.05 -24.96 -10.61
C LEU A 161 27.09 -24.78 -9.43
N PHE A 162 27.54 -24.18 -8.33
CA PHE A 162 26.69 -23.79 -7.21
C PHE A 162 25.58 -22.84 -7.66
N ALA A 163 25.93 -21.73 -8.31
CA ALA A 163 24.95 -20.75 -8.78
C ALA A 163 23.93 -21.38 -9.75
N LEU A 164 24.39 -22.25 -10.65
CA LEU A 164 23.54 -22.97 -11.60
C LEU A 164 22.59 -23.94 -10.88
N LEU A 165 23.12 -24.87 -10.07
CA LEU A 165 22.32 -25.90 -9.40
C LEU A 165 21.40 -25.30 -8.34
N PHE A 166 21.85 -24.26 -7.63
CA PHE A 166 21.01 -23.53 -6.68
C PHE A 166 19.86 -22.81 -7.41
N GLY A 167 20.13 -22.15 -8.54
CA GLY A 167 19.09 -21.55 -9.37
C GLY A 167 18.06 -22.58 -9.86
N LEU A 168 18.52 -23.74 -10.33
CA LEU A 168 17.65 -24.85 -10.72
C LEU A 168 16.82 -25.39 -9.55
N PHE A 169 17.45 -25.62 -8.39
CA PHE A 169 16.78 -26.03 -7.16
C PHE A 169 15.67 -25.05 -6.78
N MET A 170 15.97 -23.75 -6.81
CA MET A 170 14.99 -22.72 -6.52
C MET A 170 13.81 -22.72 -7.50
N SER A 171 14.07 -22.99 -8.79
CA SER A 171 13.03 -23.06 -9.83
C SER A 171 12.02 -24.20 -9.62
N LEU A 172 12.38 -25.25 -8.85
CA LEU A 172 11.47 -26.35 -8.49
C LEU A 172 10.43 -25.94 -7.44
N GLY A 173 10.64 -24.84 -6.71
CA GLY A 173 9.70 -24.35 -5.70
C GLY A 173 8.42 -23.77 -6.32
N VAL A 174 7.28 -24.08 -5.70
CA VAL A 174 5.96 -23.56 -6.09
C VAL A 174 5.89 -22.04 -5.85
N LYS A 175 6.30 -21.59 -4.65
CA LYS A 175 6.39 -20.16 -4.31
C LYS A 175 7.71 -19.56 -4.79
N ARG A 176 7.62 -18.51 -5.60
CA ARG A 176 8.77 -17.84 -6.21
C ARG A 176 8.86 -16.39 -5.75
N SER A 177 10.07 -15.96 -5.39
CA SER A 177 10.34 -14.58 -4.98
C SER A 177 11.77 -14.19 -5.34
N PRO A 178 12.04 -12.97 -5.86
CA PRO A 178 13.38 -12.62 -6.33
C PRO A 178 14.44 -12.69 -5.22
N ARG A 179 14.06 -12.47 -3.95
CA ARG A 179 14.98 -12.59 -2.80
C ARG A 179 15.56 -13.99 -2.62
N TYR A 180 14.95 -15.04 -3.15
CA TYR A 180 15.45 -16.40 -2.93
C TYR A 180 16.66 -16.75 -3.81
N SER A 181 16.94 -16.00 -4.88
CA SER A 181 18.17 -16.18 -5.66
C SER A 181 19.39 -15.46 -5.08
N LEU A 182 19.23 -14.65 -4.02
CA LEU A 182 20.30 -13.87 -3.40
C LEU A 182 21.59 -14.67 -3.12
N PRO A 183 21.54 -15.93 -2.63
CA PRO A 183 22.75 -16.73 -2.40
C PRO A 183 23.60 -17.00 -3.64
N ALA A 184 23.03 -16.95 -4.86
CA ALA A 184 23.79 -17.17 -6.08
C ALA A 184 24.66 -15.96 -6.49
N PHE A 185 24.31 -14.75 -6.07
CA PHE A 185 24.95 -13.51 -6.55
C PHE A 185 26.44 -13.41 -6.18
N PRO A 186 26.89 -13.74 -4.96
CA PRO A 186 28.32 -13.72 -4.64
C PRO A 186 29.13 -14.68 -5.52
N ALA A 187 28.63 -15.89 -5.75
CA ALA A 187 29.28 -16.87 -6.63
C ALA A 187 29.38 -16.36 -8.07
N LEU A 188 28.31 -15.79 -8.60
CA LEU A 188 28.31 -15.12 -9.91
C LEU A 188 29.30 -13.95 -9.95
N GLY A 189 29.42 -13.17 -8.87
CA GLY A 189 30.41 -12.10 -8.75
C GLY A 189 31.85 -12.58 -8.88
N PHE A 190 32.21 -13.70 -8.23
CA PHE A 190 33.55 -14.29 -8.37
C PHE A 190 33.82 -14.80 -9.80
N VAL A 191 32.84 -15.45 -10.42
CA VAL A 191 32.95 -15.90 -11.81
C VAL A 191 33.12 -14.70 -12.76
N ALA A 192 32.37 -13.62 -12.52
CA ALA A 192 32.48 -12.38 -13.29
C ALA A 192 33.86 -11.72 -13.12
N ALA A 193 34.41 -11.70 -11.91
CA ALA A 193 35.74 -11.17 -11.64
C ALA A 193 36.82 -11.93 -12.42
N TRP A 194 36.70 -13.27 -12.52
CA TRP A 194 37.59 -14.06 -13.36
C TRP A 194 37.46 -13.70 -14.85
N GLY A 195 36.24 -13.46 -15.34
CA GLY A 195 36.02 -13.04 -16.72
C GLY A 195 36.70 -11.71 -17.06
N TRP A 196 36.63 -10.73 -16.16
CA TRP A 196 37.41 -9.50 -16.27
C TRP A 196 38.91 -9.81 -16.31
N LEU A 197 39.45 -10.54 -15.33
CA LEU A 197 40.88 -10.87 -15.29
C LEU A 197 41.37 -11.63 -16.53
N TYR A 198 40.53 -12.49 -17.12
CA TYR A 198 40.86 -13.26 -18.31
C TYR A 198 41.19 -12.38 -19.52
N LEU A 199 40.40 -11.33 -19.76
CA LEU A 199 40.57 -10.38 -20.87
C LEU A 199 41.59 -9.30 -20.58
N LEU A 200 41.73 -8.92 -19.31
CA LEU A 200 42.61 -7.84 -18.87
C LEU A 200 44.08 -8.23 -18.73
N ARG A 201 44.45 -9.47 -19.06
CA ARG A 201 45.86 -9.87 -19.24
C ARG A 201 46.62 -9.00 -20.24
N ARG A 202 45.90 -8.22 -21.05
CA ARG A 202 46.41 -7.29 -22.07
C ARG A 202 46.44 -5.83 -21.61
N PHE A 203 45.89 -5.50 -20.43
CA PHE A 203 45.76 -4.15 -19.89
C PHE A 203 46.38 -4.05 -18.48
N GLN A 204 46.56 -2.84 -17.96
CA GLN A 204 47.03 -2.66 -16.58
C GLN A 204 45.91 -3.02 -15.58
N PRO A 205 46.06 -4.07 -14.76
CA PRO A 205 44.98 -4.57 -13.90
C PRO A 205 44.50 -3.53 -12.88
N ALA A 206 45.40 -2.67 -12.39
CA ALA A 206 45.06 -1.61 -11.45
C ALA A 206 44.05 -0.59 -12.03
N LEU A 207 44.25 -0.16 -13.28
CA LEU A 207 43.33 0.79 -13.95
C LEU A 207 41.95 0.18 -14.13
N VAL A 208 41.87 -1.11 -14.39
CA VAL A 208 40.57 -1.77 -14.61
C VAL A 208 39.85 -1.99 -13.29
N LEU A 209 40.56 -2.41 -12.24
CA LEU A 209 39.98 -2.50 -10.90
C LEU A 209 39.49 -1.13 -10.43
N ALA A 210 40.26 -0.06 -10.68
CA ALA A 210 39.85 1.31 -10.41
C ALA A 210 38.60 1.71 -11.22
N GLY A 211 38.55 1.38 -12.52
CA GLY A 211 37.39 1.64 -13.37
C GLY A 211 36.14 0.87 -12.94
N LEU A 212 36.27 -0.42 -12.60
CA LEU A 212 35.16 -1.23 -12.08
C LEU A 212 34.66 -0.69 -10.74
N GLY A 213 35.58 -0.29 -9.86
CA GLY A 213 35.25 0.36 -8.59
C GLY A 213 34.50 1.68 -8.80
N ALA A 214 34.98 2.54 -9.71
CA ALA A 214 34.34 3.80 -10.06
C ALA A 214 32.94 3.59 -10.64
N VAL A 215 32.76 2.62 -11.54
CA VAL A 215 31.43 2.27 -12.09
C VAL A 215 30.51 1.72 -11.01
N ALA A 216 31.00 0.85 -10.13
CA ALA A 216 30.20 0.32 -9.02
C ALA A 216 29.73 1.44 -8.08
N ILE A 217 30.63 2.35 -7.67
CA ILE A 217 30.30 3.52 -6.85
C ILE A 217 29.32 4.43 -7.58
N GLY A 218 29.57 4.73 -8.86
CA GLY A 218 28.68 5.55 -9.68
C GLY A 218 27.27 4.98 -9.76
N LEU A 219 27.13 3.66 -9.94
CA LEU A 219 25.83 2.97 -9.90
C LEU A 219 25.19 3.06 -8.51
N THR A 220 25.94 2.86 -7.43
CA THR A 220 25.38 3.02 -6.07
C THR A 220 24.86 4.43 -5.85
N LEU A 221 25.61 5.46 -6.24
CA LEU A 221 25.20 6.85 -6.08
C LEU A 221 24.01 7.22 -6.97
N LEU A 222 24.00 6.76 -8.23
CA LEU A 222 22.91 7.07 -9.17
C LEU A 222 21.56 6.53 -8.70
N TYR A 223 21.55 5.38 -8.03
CA TYR A 223 20.33 4.74 -7.54
C TYR A 223 20.05 5.01 -6.06
N ALA A 224 20.82 5.87 -5.39
CA ALA A 224 20.53 6.28 -4.02
C ALA A 224 19.31 7.22 -3.98
N PRO A 225 18.43 7.13 -2.96
CA PRO A 225 18.40 6.14 -1.89
C PRO A 225 17.69 4.82 -2.28
N TYR A 226 17.09 4.75 -3.47
CA TYR A 226 16.25 3.64 -3.92
C TYR A 226 17.01 2.55 -4.69
N TYR A 227 17.99 1.90 -4.06
CA TYR A 227 18.89 0.93 -4.75
C TYR A 227 18.17 -0.22 -5.46
N PHE A 228 17.02 -0.67 -4.94
CA PHE A 228 16.25 -1.75 -5.54
C PHE A 228 15.56 -1.39 -6.86
N THR A 229 15.53 -0.10 -7.22
CA THR A 229 15.04 0.37 -8.53
C THR A 229 16.04 0.10 -9.66
N TYR A 230 17.25 -0.39 -9.36
CA TYR A 230 18.19 -0.85 -10.37
C TYR A 230 17.65 -2.08 -11.13
N TYR A 231 17.69 -1.98 -12.46
CA TYR A 231 17.46 -3.06 -13.40
C TYR A 231 18.50 -2.99 -14.51
N ASN A 232 19.04 -4.14 -14.91
CA ASN A 232 20.16 -4.26 -15.83
C ASN A 232 19.92 -3.54 -17.16
N PRO A 233 20.67 -2.46 -17.47
CA PRO A 233 20.50 -1.70 -18.70
C PRO A 233 20.75 -2.51 -19.97
N LEU A 234 21.58 -3.56 -19.93
CA LEU A 234 21.83 -4.44 -21.08
C LEU A 234 20.59 -5.27 -21.48
N LEU A 235 19.61 -5.39 -20.58
CA LEU A 235 18.34 -6.05 -20.86
C LEU A 235 17.22 -5.05 -21.14
N GLY A 236 17.54 -3.76 -21.28
CA GLY A 236 16.58 -2.66 -21.45
C GLY A 236 16.19 -1.95 -20.16
N GLY A 237 16.71 -2.37 -19.00
CA GLY A 237 16.55 -1.69 -17.71
C GLY A 237 15.10 -1.38 -17.36
N ALA A 238 14.82 -0.12 -17.05
CA ALA A 238 13.50 0.37 -16.64
C ALA A 238 12.41 0.24 -17.73
N MET A 239 12.78 0.16 -19.01
CA MET A 239 11.80 0.07 -20.09
C MET A 239 11.19 -1.34 -20.19
N THR A 240 11.99 -2.37 -19.94
CA THR A 240 11.62 -3.77 -20.14
C THR A 240 11.30 -4.48 -18.83
N ALA A 241 11.93 -4.11 -17.72
CA ALA A 241 11.74 -4.79 -16.44
C ALA A 241 10.27 -4.83 -15.96
N PRO A 242 9.48 -3.73 -16.01
CA PRO A 242 8.08 -3.75 -15.59
C PRO A 242 7.20 -4.72 -16.39
N HIS A 243 7.63 -5.11 -17.59
CA HIS A 243 6.91 -6.02 -18.49
C HIS A 243 7.42 -7.47 -18.40
N MET A 244 8.53 -7.71 -17.69
CA MET A 244 9.21 -9.01 -17.67
C MET A 244 9.33 -9.62 -16.28
N VAL A 245 9.39 -8.80 -15.23
CA VAL A 245 9.59 -9.25 -13.85
C VAL A 245 8.65 -8.55 -12.89
N ARG A 246 8.31 -9.21 -11.78
CA ARG A 246 7.53 -8.60 -10.70
C ARG A 246 8.36 -7.52 -10.01
N ILE A 247 7.79 -6.32 -9.90
CA ILE A 247 8.39 -5.15 -9.27
C ILE A 247 7.55 -4.76 -8.05
N GLY A 248 8.19 -4.16 -7.06
CA GLY A 248 7.50 -3.48 -5.97
C GLY A 248 7.61 -4.18 -4.62
N TRP A 249 8.48 -3.63 -3.79
CA TRP A 249 8.78 -4.02 -2.40
C TRP A 249 8.54 -2.88 -1.40
N GLY A 250 7.94 -1.78 -1.86
CA GLY A 250 7.73 -0.56 -1.08
C GLY A 250 8.57 0.62 -1.57
N GLU A 251 9.34 0.48 -2.66
CA GLU A 251 10.04 1.62 -3.26
C GLU A 251 9.04 2.72 -3.62
N GLY A 252 9.34 3.95 -3.20
CA GLY A 252 8.53 5.15 -3.45
C GLY A 252 7.34 5.34 -2.52
N MET A 253 7.07 4.42 -1.58
CA MET A 253 5.95 4.58 -0.64
C MET A 253 6.13 5.73 0.34
N ASP A 254 7.37 6.16 0.58
CA ASP A 254 7.66 7.37 1.33
C ASP A 254 7.26 8.64 0.56
N GLU A 255 7.37 8.65 -0.78
CA GLU A 255 6.88 9.74 -1.61
C GLU A 255 5.36 9.77 -1.64
N VAL A 256 4.72 8.60 -1.70
CA VAL A 256 3.25 8.47 -1.60
C VAL A 256 2.76 9.05 -0.27
N GLY A 257 3.34 8.61 0.85
CA GLY A 257 2.96 9.09 2.18
C GLY A 257 3.15 10.61 2.34
N ARG A 258 4.30 11.13 1.94
CA ARG A 258 4.57 12.58 1.95
C ARG A 258 3.61 13.38 1.08
N TRP A 259 3.23 12.86 -0.09
CA TRP A 259 2.27 13.54 -0.96
C TRP A 259 0.88 13.57 -0.32
N LEU A 260 0.43 12.47 0.28
CA LEU A 260 -0.85 12.38 0.98
C LEU A 260 -0.90 13.32 2.19
N ASP A 261 0.15 13.36 3.00
CA ASP A 261 0.25 14.26 4.17
C ASP A 261 0.34 15.75 3.77
N ALA A 262 0.69 16.06 2.51
CA ALA A 262 0.80 17.42 2.00
C ALA A 262 -0.50 18.00 1.41
N GLN A 263 -1.60 17.24 1.40
CA GLN A 263 -2.86 17.70 0.80
C GLN A 263 -3.52 18.84 1.62
N PRO A 264 -4.16 19.83 0.96
CA PRO A 264 -4.71 21.02 1.62
C PRO A 264 -5.95 20.74 2.48
N GLU A 265 -6.66 19.64 2.21
CA GLU A 265 -7.63 19.06 3.13
C GLU A 265 -6.83 18.62 4.37
N THR A 266 -6.85 19.46 5.40
CA THR A 266 -6.00 19.50 6.62
C THR A 266 -5.63 18.18 7.31
N TYR A 267 -6.24 17.04 6.93
CA TYR A 267 -5.79 15.70 7.24
C TYR A 267 -6.44 14.73 6.25
N VAL A 268 -5.65 14.03 5.44
CA VAL A 268 -6.16 12.87 4.70
C VAL A 268 -6.46 11.78 5.72
N ASP A 269 -7.74 11.47 5.91
CA ASP A 269 -8.17 10.59 6.99
C ASP A 269 -8.04 9.12 6.58
N GLN A 270 -8.47 8.76 5.38
CA GLN A 270 -8.43 7.37 4.93
C GLN A 270 -7.94 7.21 3.48
N VAL A 271 -6.97 6.31 3.29
CA VAL A 271 -6.38 6.00 1.99
C VAL A 271 -6.50 4.51 1.70
N GLY A 272 -6.97 4.19 0.50
CA GLY A 272 -6.99 2.83 -0.01
C GLY A 272 -5.63 2.42 -0.54
N ALA A 273 -4.95 1.45 0.10
CA ALA A 273 -3.71 0.88 -0.40
C ALA A 273 -3.59 -0.60 0.00
N ARG A 274 -3.22 -1.48 -0.94
CA ARG A 274 -3.10 -2.92 -0.65
C ARG A 274 -1.88 -3.27 0.19
N TYR A 275 -0.75 -2.62 -0.09
CA TYR A 275 0.54 -2.89 0.59
C TYR A 275 0.71 -2.01 1.83
N THR A 276 -0.24 -2.12 2.77
CA THR A 276 -0.37 -1.25 3.95
C THR A 276 0.94 -1.11 4.74
N ALA A 277 1.64 -2.21 5.00
CA ALA A 277 2.89 -2.22 5.76
C ALA A 277 4.01 -1.37 5.15
N THR A 278 3.96 -1.10 3.85
CA THR A 278 4.96 -0.28 3.15
C THR A 278 4.65 1.22 3.18
N LEU A 279 3.39 1.60 3.36
CA LEU A 279 2.93 2.99 3.41
C LEU A 279 2.77 3.50 4.85
N HIS A 280 2.38 2.63 5.79
CA HIS A 280 2.11 2.98 7.19
C HIS A 280 3.24 3.79 7.88
N PRO A 281 4.54 3.55 7.64
CA PRO A 281 5.58 4.36 8.28
C PRO A 281 5.63 5.83 7.81
N PHE A 282 4.97 6.16 6.70
CA PHE A 282 5.12 7.43 5.99
C PHE A 282 3.82 8.22 5.84
N PHE A 283 2.70 7.70 6.35
CA PHE A 283 1.38 8.32 6.26
C PHE A 283 0.72 8.26 7.64
N GLN A 284 0.15 9.38 8.10
CA GLN A 284 -0.43 9.47 9.44
C GLN A 284 -1.87 8.96 9.52
N GLY A 285 -2.62 9.02 8.41
CA GLY A 285 -4.02 8.60 8.36
C GLY A 285 -4.21 7.07 8.36
N GLN A 286 -5.48 6.67 8.31
CA GLN A 286 -5.86 5.26 8.25
C GLN A 286 -5.63 4.68 6.85
N ILE A 287 -5.08 3.46 6.80
CA ILE A 287 -4.89 2.74 5.54
C ILE A 287 -5.88 1.58 5.50
N ALA A 288 -6.72 1.56 4.48
CA ALA A 288 -7.69 0.51 4.23
C ALA A 288 -7.45 -0.18 2.88
N SER A 289 -8.23 -1.22 2.60
CA SER A 289 -8.16 -1.91 1.32
C SER A 289 -8.58 -0.96 0.18
N PRO A 290 -7.99 -1.02 -1.02
CA PRO A 290 -8.29 -0.08 -2.11
C PRO A 290 -9.71 -0.16 -2.69
N ASP A 291 -10.51 -1.11 -2.21
CA ASP A 291 -11.93 -1.34 -2.51
C ASP A 291 -12.85 -1.05 -1.31
N SER A 292 -12.31 -0.48 -0.23
CA SER A 292 -13.09 -0.06 0.94
C SER A 292 -13.93 1.17 0.63
N GLU A 293 -15.04 1.31 1.33
CA GLU A 293 -15.88 2.51 1.29
C GLU A 293 -15.16 3.68 1.97
N GLU A 294 -15.65 4.89 1.71
CA GLU A 294 -15.16 6.11 2.38
C GLU A 294 -13.65 6.34 2.26
N LEU A 295 -13.07 6.20 1.08
CA LEU A 295 -11.66 6.56 0.85
C LEU A 295 -11.53 7.99 0.33
N ASP A 296 -10.65 8.82 0.93
CA ASP A 296 -10.31 10.14 0.41
C ASP A 296 -9.44 10.02 -0.85
N TYR A 297 -8.52 9.05 -0.85
CA TYR A 297 -7.65 8.72 -1.98
C TYR A 297 -7.50 7.21 -2.16
N VAL A 298 -7.22 6.80 -3.40
CA VAL A 298 -6.90 5.41 -3.75
C VAL A 298 -5.52 5.36 -4.35
N THR A 299 -4.66 4.51 -3.82
CA THR A 299 -3.31 4.29 -4.32
C THR A 299 -3.18 2.90 -4.95
N PHE A 300 -2.78 2.86 -6.21
CA PHE A 300 -2.41 1.62 -6.89
C PHE A 300 -0.89 1.52 -7.01
N TYR A 301 -0.33 0.48 -6.38
CA TYR A 301 1.08 0.16 -6.50
C TYR A 301 1.34 -0.72 -7.73
N ILE A 302 2.52 -0.60 -8.34
CA ILE A 302 2.93 -1.34 -9.54
C ILE A 302 2.65 -2.84 -9.43
N LYS A 303 2.85 -3.42 -8.24
CA LYS A 303 2.59 -4.84 -8.02
C LYS A 303 1.11 -5.21 -8.13
N GLN A 304 0.18 -4.31 -7.77
CA GLN A 304 -1.27 -4.49 -8.01
C GLN A 304 -1.60 -4.41 -9.50
N SER A 305 -1.04 -3.40 -10.19
CA SER A 305 -1.23 -3.24 -11.63
C SER A 305 -0.69 -4.45 -12.42
N GLN A 306 0.45 -5.00 -11.98
CA GLN A 306 1.05 -6.21 -12.57
C GLN A 306 0.24 -7.48 -12.31
N SER A 307 -0.48 -7.55 -11.19
CA SER A 307 -1.30 -8.71 -10.82
C SER A 307 -2.75 -8.59 -11.28
N GLY A 308 -3.17 -7.44 -11.83
CA GLY A 308 -4.56 -7.19 -12.24
C GLY A 308 -5.53 -6.99 -11.08
N TYR A 309 -5.05 -6.66 -9.88
CA TYR A 309 -5.88 -6.48 -8.67
C TYR A 309 -6.25 -5.00 -8.46
N PRO A 310 -7.47 -4.64 -8.02
CA PRO A 310 -8.58 -5.53 -7.60
C PRO A 310 -9.28 -6.21 -8.77
N SER A 311 -9.42 -5.53 -9.91
CA SER A 311 -9.73 -6.14 -11.20
C SER A 311 -9.16 -5.27 -12.31
N THR A 312 -8.95 -5.84 -13.49
CA THR A 312 -8.45 -5.09 -14.66
C THR A 312 -9.38 -3.98 -15.10
N ALA A 313 -10.69 -4.20 -15.00
CA ALA A 313 -11.70 -3.20 -15.35
C ALA A 313 -11.65 -2.01 -14.37
N ILE A 314 -11.45 -2.25 -13.07
CA ILE A 314 -11.28 -1.19 -12.07
C ILE A 314 -9.97 -0.42 -12.33
N LEU A 315 -8.86 -1.12 -12.57
CA LEU A 315 -7.58 -0.47 -12.86
C LEU A 315 -7.67 0.45 -14.08
N ARG A 316 -8.24 -0.04 -15.20
CA ARG A 316 -8.44 0.78 -16.41
C ARG A 316 -9.40 1.94 -16.20
N TYR A 317 -10.46 1.74 -15.40
CA TYR A 317 -11.36 2.84 -15.04
C TYR A 317 -10.58 3.98 -14.37
N PHE A 318 -9.71 3.68 -13.41
CA PHE A 318 -8.90 4.70 -12.74
C PHE A 318 -7.84 5.30 -13.67
N GLU A 319 -7.15 4.49 -14.48
CA GLU A 319 -6.20 5.00 -15.49
C GLU A 319 -6.85 6.06 -16.41
N GLN A 320 -8.12 5.89 -16.78
CA GLN A 320 -8.86 6.89 -17.55
C GLN A 320 -9.20 8.18 -16.79
N GLN A 321 -9.41 8.11 -15.48
CA GLN A 321 -9.67 9.31 -14.68
C GLN A 321 -8.43 10.22 -14.59
N GLY A 322 -7.24 9.66 -14.82
CA GLY A 322 -5.97 10.34 -14.63
C GLY A 322 -5.55 10.34 -13.17
N ALA A 323 -4.31 9.95 -12.89
CA ALA A 323 -3.78 10.01 -11.53
C ALA A 323 -3.50 11.47 -11.14
N LEU A 324 -3.80 11.82 -9.90
CA LEU A 324 -3.42 13.10 -9.31
C LEU A 324 -1.91 13.19 -9.12
N HIS A 325 -1.28 12.05 -8.86
CA HIS A 325 0.16 11.97 -8.68
C HIS A 325 0.74 10.62 -9.13
N HIS A 326 1.92 10.68 -9.73
CA HIS A 326 2.70 9.52 -10.13
C HIS A 326 4.02 9.53 -9.37
N VAL A 327 4.29 8.44 -8.64
CA VAL A 327 5.59 8.21 -8.01
C VAL A 327 6.45 7.44 -8.98
N ARG A 328 7.36 8.17 -9.65
CA ARG A 328 8.24 7.63 -10.68
C ARG A 328 9.69 7.64 -10.23
N LEU A 329 10.28 6.45 -10.10
CA LEU A 329 11.66 6.27 -9.66
C LEU A 329 12.48 5.59 -10.75
N ASN A 330 13.58 6.25 -11.15
CA ASN A 330 14.54 5.72 -12.14
C ASN A 330 13.87 5.20 -13.42
N GLY A 331 12.86 5.92 -13.91
CA GLY A 331 12.15 5.64 -15.15
C GLY A 331 10.95 4.68 -15.03
N ILE A 332 10.69 4.12 -13.84
CA ILE A 332 9.58 3.19 -13.57
C ILE A 332 8.51 3.88 -12.72
N ASP A 333 7.24 3.76 -13.11
CA ASP A 333 6.11 4.22 -12.32
C ASP A 333 5.78 3.19 -11.24
N TYR A 334 6.09 3.52 -9.98
CA TYR A 334 5.93 2.63 -8.85
C TYR A 334 4.54 2.73 -8.23
N ALA A 335 4.00 3.94 -8.06
CA ALA A 335 2.67 4.14 -7.50
C ALA A 335 1.93 5.25 -8.23
N GLN A 336 0.62 5.14 -8.23
CA GLN A 336 -0.31 6.12 -8.78
C GLN A 336 -1.37 6.43 -7.72
N ILE A 337 -1.64 7.71 -7.51
CA ILE A 337 -2.60 8.19 -6.52
C ILE A 337 -3.77 8.83 -7.24
N TYR A 338 -4.99 8.39 -6.92
CA TYR A 338 -6.24 8.83 -7.53
C TYR A 338 -7.14 9.45 -6.46
N GLN A 339 -7.99 10.38 -6.89
CA GLN A 339 -9.06 10.92 -6.05
C GLN A 339 -10.02 9.79 -5.67
N GLY A 340 -10.28 9.61 -4.37
CA GLY A 340 -11.38 8.78 -3.91
C GLY A 340 -12.74 9.39 -4.27
N PRO A 341 -13.86 8.72 -3.99
CA PRO A 341 -13.98 7.41 -3.37
C PRO A 341 -13.41 6.26 -4.22
N ALA A 342 -13.18 5.12 -3.58
CA ALA A 342 -12.87 3.89 -4.28
C ALA A 342 -14.07 3.34 -5.06
N MET A 343 -13.77 2.40 -5.94
CA MET A 343 -14.78 1.61 -6.63
C MET A 343 -15.07 0.36 -5.80
N THR A 344 -16.28 0.27 -5.25
CA THR A 344 -16.73 -0.79 -4.34
C THR A 344 -17.28 -1.97 -5.14
N PRO A 345 -16.69 -3.18 -5.02
CA PRO A 345 -17.19 -4.39 -5.69
C PRO A 345 -18.58 -4.78 -5.20
N VAL A 346 -19.45 -5.22 -6.11
CA VAL A 346 -20.78 -5.73 -5.76
C VAL A 346 -20.65 -7.18 -5.28
N THR A 347 -20.71 -7.40 -3.97
CA THR A 347 -20.53 -8.72 -3.31
C THR A 347 -21.57 -9.78 -3.68
N ARG A 348 -22.70 -9.40 -4.30
CA ARG A 348 -23.74 -10.32 -4.82
C ARG A 348 -23.83 -10.36 -6.35
N ALA A 349 -22.70 -10.31 -7.06
CA ALA A 349 -22.65 -10.63 -8.50
C ALA A 349 -22.96 -12.11 -8.81
N SER A 350 -23.26 -12.94 -7.81
CA SER A 350 -23.68 -14.32 -8.00
C SER A 350 -25.05 -14.36 -8.71
N GLN A 351 -25.00 -14.68 -10.00
CA GLN A 351 -26.12 -14.95 -10.93
C GLN A 351 -26.60 -13.76 -11.80
N GLY A 352 -25.68 -13.26 -12.63
CA GLY A 352 -25.97 -12.77 -13.99
C GLY A 352 -26.69 -11.43 -14.13
N ALA A 353 -26.16 -10.58 -15.03
CA ALA A 353 -26.70 -9.32 -15.54
C ALA A 353 -26.66 -8.06 -14.63
N GLY A 354 -25.85 -8.05 -13.57
CA GLY A 354 -25.65 -6.86 -12.71
C GLY A 354 -24.30 -6.15 -12.92
N PRO A 355 -24.11 -4.96 -12.35
CA PRO A 355 -22.82 -4.27 -12.36
C PRO A 355 -21.77 -5.04 -11.53
N LEU A 356 -20.51 -4.94 -11.91
CA LEU A 356 -19.34 -5.50 -11.22
C LEU A 356 -18.98 -4.71 -9.97
N ALA A 357 -19.08 -3.39 -10.06
CA ALA A 357 -18.71 -2.47 -8.99
C ALA A 357 -19.44 -1.12 -9.19
N TYR A 358 -19.46 -0.29 -8.16
CA TYR A 358 -19.96 1.08 -8.25
C TYR A 358 -18.96 2.06 -7.63
N ARG A 359 -18.97 3.31 -8.10
CA ARG A 359 -18.16 4.40 -7.55
C ARG A 359 -18.99 5.67 -7.45
N PRO A 360 -19.25 6.19 -6.25
CA PRO A 360 -19.86 7.51 -6.10
C PRO A 360 -18.84 8.63 -6.36
N THR A 361 -19.32 9.82 -6.75
CA THR A 361 -18.47 11.00 -6.97
C THR A 361 -17.98 11.64 -5.68
N SER A 362 -18.62 11.36 -4.55
CA SER A 362 -18.28 11.84 -3.22
C SER A 362 -18.52 10.74 -2.18
N ILE A 363 -17.81 10.81 -1.06
CA ILE A 363 -17.88 9.79 0.01
C ILE A 363 -19.32 9.67 0.56
N TYR A 364 -19.98 10.81 0.75
CA TYR A 364 -21.36 10.90 1.17
C TYR A 364 -22.22 11.47 0.03
N ALA A 365 -23.49 11.10 0.00
CA ALA A 365 -24.48 11.69 -0.88
C ALA A 365 -24.88 13.07 -0.32
N PRO A 366 -24.52 14.19 -0.97
CA PRO A 366 -24.72 15.54 -0.43
C PRO A 366 -26.19 15.96 -0.49
N ILE A 367 -26.85 16.03 0.67
CA ILE A 367 -28.26 16.45 0.77
C ILE A 367 -28.43 17.86 0.20
N GLY A 368 -29.39 18.03 -0.73
CA GLY A 368 -29.65 19.31 -1.40
C GLY A 368 -28.85 19.54 -2.70
N GLU A 369 -27.95 18.62 -3.06
CA GLU A 369 -27.04 18.80 -4.21
C GLU A 369 -27.15 17.66 -5.25
N SER A 370 -26.43 17.81 -6.35
CA SER A 370 -26.28 16.73 -7.33
C SER A 370 -25.34 15.65 -6.81
N TYR A 371 -25.72 14.39 -6.99
CA TYR A 371 -24.91 13.23 -6.61
C TYR A 371 -24.81 12.25 -7.76
N ALA A 372 -23.59 11.94 -8.21
CA ALA A 372 -23.38 11.02 -9.31
C ALA A 372 -22.76 9.70 -8.83
N VAL A 373 -23.20 8.60 -9.45
CA VAL A 373 -22.68 7.26 -9.22
C VAL A 373 -22.39 6.61 -10.56
N ASP A 374 -21.15 6.17 -10.73
CA ASP A 374 -20.71 5.36 -11.87
C ASP A 374 -20.91 3.88 -11.51
N LEU A 375 -21.56 3.13 -12.40
CA LEU A 375 -21.64 1.67 -12.32
C LEU A 375 -20.70 1.06 -13.35
N LEU A 376 -19.82 0.16 -12.92
CA LEU A 376 -18.94 -0.60 -13.80
C LEU A 376 -19.61 -1.92 -14.20
N TRP A 377 -19.65 -2.23 -15.49
CA TRP A 377 -20.33 -3.39 -16.05
C TRP A 377 -19.35 -4.40 -16.68
N PRO A 378 -19.75 -5.68 -16.78
CA PRO A 378 -19.05 -6.64 -17.63
C PRO A 378 -19.00 -6.18 -19.09
N THR A 379 -17.90 -6.47 -19.80
CA THR A 379 -17.67 -5.96 -21.16
C THR A 379 -18.63 -6.52 -22.20
N ASP A 380 -19.12 -7.75 -22.00
CA ASP A 380 -20.09 -8.42 -22.87
C ASP A 380 -21.50 -7.82 -22.75
N MET A 381 -21.81 -7.16 -21.63
CA MET A 381 -23.13 -6.58 -21.37
C MET A 381 -23.48 -5.39 -22.26
N ILE A 382 -22.52 -4.69 -22.85
CA ILE A 382 -22.81 -3.53 -23.72
C ILE A 382 -23.71 -3.90 -24.90
N SER A 383 -23.51 -5.12 -25.45
CA SER A 383 -24.32 -5.68 -26.53
C SER A 383 -25.73 -6.09 -26.09
N THR A 384 -25.88 -6.50 -24.82
CA THR A 384 -27.14 -7.00 -24.25
C THR A 384 -28.03 -5.85 -23.76
N ILE A 385 -27.44 -4.83 -23.14
CA ILE A 385 -28.16 -3.66 -22.64
C ILE A 385 -28.53 -2.72 -23.80
N GLY A 386 -27.63 -2.59 -24.78
CA GLY A 386 -27.81 -1.69 -25.92
C GLY A 386 -27.97 -0.24 -25.47
N SER A 387 -28.88 0.49 -26.11
CA SER A 387 -29.15 1.90 -25.86
C SER A 387 -30.27 2.16 -24.84
N LYS A 388 -30.71 1.13 -24.10
CA LYS A 388 -31.73 1.31 -23.05
C LYS A 388 -31.10 1.95 -21.81
N PRO A 389 -31.72 2.99 -21.23
CA PRO A 389 -31.25 3.55 -19.96
C PRO A 389 -31.43 2.52 -18.84
N ILE A 390 -30.43 2.44 -17.98
CA ILE A 390 -30.50 1.69 -16.72
C ILE A 390 -30.92 2.68 -15.65
N THR A 391 -31.90 2.32 -14.83
CA THR A 391 -32.26 3.13 -13.66
C THR A 391 -31.50 2.62 -12.45
N LEU A 392 -30.76 3.52 -11.81
CA LEU A 392 -30.21 3.32 -10.47
C LEU A 392 -31.15 3.99 -9.48
N THR A 393 -31.53 3.27 -8.43
CA THR A 393 -32.50 3.72 -7.44
C THR A 393 -31.83 3.85 -6.08
N LEU A 394 -32.02 5.00 -5.44
CA LEU A 394 -31.74 5.23 -4.03
C LEU A 394 -33.03 5.03 -3.24
N ARG A 395 -33.00 4.15 -2.23
CA ARG A 395 -34.15 3.86 -1.38
C ARG A 395 -33.79 4.01 0.09
N LEU A 396 -34.60 4.74 0.85
CA LEU A 396 -34.50 4.76 2.30
C LEU A 396 -35.05 3.43 2.86
N PRO A 397 -34.28 2.67 3.66
CA PRO A 397 -34.76 1.43 4.25
C PRO A 397 -36.06 1.64 5.05
N GLY A 398 -37.08 0.83 4.77
CA GLY A 398 -38.38 0.92 5.44
C GLY A 398 -39.31 2.04 4.94
N SER A 399 -38.91 2.78 3.90
CA SER A 399 -39.75 3.79 3.23
C SER A 399 -40.09 3.36 1.79
N GLU A 400 -41.24 3.81 1.29
CA GLU A 400 -41.58 3.73 -0.14
C GLU A 400 -40.91 4.84 -0.97
N GLN A 401 -40.30 5.84 -0.31
CA GLN A 401 -39.63 6.93 -0.98
C GLN A 401 -38.38 6.44 -1.72
N THR A 402 -38.39 6.60 -3.03
CA THR A 402 -37.26 6.32 -3.92
C THR A 402 -36.85 7.54 -4.71
N LEU A 403 -35.56 7.62 -5.03
CA LEU A 403 -35.03 8.56 -6.01
C LEU A 403 -34.42 7.74 -7.14
N ASP A 404 -34.83 8.02 -8.36
CA ASP A 404 -34.39 7.29 -9.55
C ASP A 404 -33.48 8.16 -10.41
N ALA A 405 -32.37 7.60 -10.87
CA ALA A 405 -31.45 8.23 -11.80
C ALA A 405 -31.21 7.31 -13.01
N PRO A 406 -31.77 7.63 -14.20
CA PRO A 406 -31.45 6.92 -15.42
C PRO A 406 -30.02 7.23 -15.88
N GLY A 407 -29.33 6.23 -16.41
CA GLY A 407 -27.98 6.34 -16.96
C GLY A 407 -27.83 5.49 -18.20
N LEU A 408 -27.16 6.02 -19.22
CA LEU A 408 -26.82 5.27 -20.43
C LEU A 408 -25.49 4.56 -20.23
N VAL A 409 -25.40 3.33 -20.74
CA VAL A 409 -24.14 2.58 -20.79
C VAL A 409 -23.28 3.11 -21.92
N ALA A 410 -22.01 3.35 -21.62
CA ALA A 410 -20.99 3.75 -22.57
C ALA A 410 -19.70 2.95 -22.34
N GLU A 411 -18.86 2.89 -23.36
CA GLU A 411 -17.49 2.35 -23.27
C GLU A 411 -16.48 3.49 -23.48
N PRO A 412 -16.14 4.25 -22.42
CA PRO A 412 -15.18 5.36 -22.54
C PRO A 412 -13.75 4.90 -22.85
N ALA A 413 -13.41 3.64 -22.55
CA ALA A 413 -12.15 2.98 -22.96
C ALA A 413 -12.41 1.55 -23.39
N PRO A 414 -11.53 0.97 -24.24
CA PRO A 414 -11.51 -0.46 -24.50
C PRO A 414 -11.53 -1.31 -23.22
N GLY A 415 -12.63 -2.05 -23.04
CA GLY A 415 -12.84 -2.93 -21.89
C GLY A 415 -13.25 -2.24 -20.59
N VAL A 416 -13.69 -0.98 -20.64
CA VAL A 416 -14.27 -0.24 -19.52
C VAL A 416 -15.69 0.13 -19.90
N VAL A 417 -16.69 -0.62 -19.41
CA VAL A 417 -18.10 -0.36 -19.69
C VAL A 417 -18.74 0.25 -18.45
N VAL A 418 -19.23 1.48 -18.56
CA VAL A 418 -19.72 2.28 -17.42
C VAL A 418 -21.06 2.92 -17.75
N SER A 419 -21.96 3.00 -16.76
CA SER A 419 -23.11 3.90 -16.81
C SER A 419 -23.01 4.93 -15.69
N ARG A 420 -23.19 6.21 -16.01
CA ARG A 420 -23.21 7.31 -15.04
C ARG A 420 -24.65 7.69 -14.72
N HIS A 421 -24.97 7.74 -13.44
CA HIS A 421 -26.30 8.05 -12.93
C HIS A 421 -26.21 9.29 -12.05
N GLN A 422 -27.00 10.32 -12.35
CA GLN A 422 -26.99 11.58 -11.61
C GLN A 422 -28.32 11.78 -10.89
N PHE A 423 -28.27 11.85 -9.57
CA PHE A 423 -29.39 12.19 -8.69
C PHE A 423 -29.41 13.69 -8.41
N ALA A 424 -30.62 14.25 -8.31
CA ALA A 424 -30.85 15.54 -7.69
C ALA A 424 -31.42 15.29 -6.29
N LEU A 425 -30.61 15.47 -5.25
CA LEU A 425 -31.01 15.14 -3.89
C LEU A 425 -31.82 16.29 -3.28
N PRO A 426 -33.05 16.05 -2.80
CA PRO A 426 -33.83 17.08 -2.13
C PRO A 426 -33.14 17.63 -0.88
N ALA A 427 -33.35 18.92 -0.56
CA ALA A 427 -32.73 19.57 0.60
C ALA A 427 -33.35 19.13 1.95
N ASP A 428 -34.54 18.55 1.92
CA ASP A 428 -35.30 17.97 3.03
C ASP A 428 -35.08 16.45 3.18
N LEU A 429 -34.17 15.87 2.39
CA LEU A 429 -33.87 14.45 2.46
C LEU A 429 -33.36 14.07 3.87
N PRO A 430 -33.93 13.04 4.51
CA PRO A 430 -33.46 12.59 5.81
C PRO A 430 -31.98 12.18 5.81
N ARG A 431 -31.28 12.54 6.89
CA ARG A 431 -29.96 11.98 7.19
C ARG A 431 -30.10 10.49 7.50
N ALA A 432 -29.65 9.62 6.61
CA ALA A 432 -29.73 8.18 6.80
C ALA A 432 -28.76 7.44 5.86
N GLU A 433 -28.74 6.11 5.97
CA GLU A 433 -28.17 5.23 4.96
C GLU A 433 -29.24 4.88 3.93
N TYR A 434 -28.89 5.02 2.66
CA TYR A 434 -29.76 4.73 1.53
C TYR A 434 -29.22 3.51 0.79
N GLU A 435 -30.11 2.59 0.47
CA GLU A 435 -29.80 1.43 -0.34
C GLU A 435 -29.70 1.84 -1.81
N LEU A 436 -28.59 1.48 -2.46
CA LEU A 436 -28.43 1.54 -3.91
C LEU A 436 -28.96 0.25 -4.52
N SER A 437 -29.83 0.36 -5.52
CA SER A 437 -30.35 -0.81 -6.22
C SER A 437 -30.49 -0.59 -7.72
N VAL A 438 -30.28 -1.68 -8.48
CA VAL A 438 -30.52 -1.73 -9.91
C VAL A 438 -31.50 -2.86 -10.18
N ALA A 439 -32.61 -2.55 -10.87
CA ALA A 439 -33.69 -3.51 -11.13
C ALA A 439 -34.16 -4.24 -9.84
N ASN A 440 -34.35 -3.48 -8.75
CA ASN A 440 -34.74 -3.96 -7.42
C ASN A 440 -33.74 -4.92 -6.75
N ARG A 441 -32.50 -5.00 -7.24
CA ARG A 441 -31.41 -5.74 -6.59
C ARG A 441 -30.47 -4.77 -5.90
N SER A 442 -30.31 -4.94 -4.60
CA SER A 442 -29.33 -4.22 -3.79
C SER A 442 -27.92 -4.41 -4.32
N ILE A 443 -27.19 -3.32 -4.53
CA ILE A 443 -25.78 -3.35 -4.95
C ILE A 443 -24.84 -2.77 -3.90
N GLY A 444 -25.36 -2.00 -2.93
CA GLY A 444 -24.59 -1.33 -1.90
C GLY A 444 -25.42 -0.33 -1.10
N VAL A 445 -24.76 0.44 -0.25
CA VAL A 445 -25.37 1.50 0.54
C VAL A 445 -24.56 2.79 0.39
N VAL A 446 -25.24 3.94 0.51
CA VAL A 446 -24.59 5.25 0.59
C VAL A 446 -25.20 6.06 1.72
N LYS A 447 -24.36 6.79 2.44
CA LYS A 447 -24.80 7.68 3.52
C LYS A 447 -25.18 9.04 2.93
N ALA A 448 -26.43 9.46 3.11
CA ALA A 448 -26.85 10.83 2.79
C ALA A 448 -26.56 11.76 3.96
N ARG A 449 -25.75 12.79 3.71
CA ARG A 449 -25.24 13.72 4.74
C ARG A 449 -25.29 15.15 4.21
N ARG A 450 -25.48 16.11 5.11
CA ARG A 450 -25.36 17.54 4.77
C ARG A 450 -23.87 17.88 4.79
N LEU A 451 -23.32 18.32 3.66
CA LEU A 451 -21.90 18.63 3.53
C LEU A 451 -21.62 20.13 3.38
N THR A 452 -22.65 20.91 3.06
CA THR A 452 -22.58 22.35 2.85
C THR A 452 -23.39 23.09 3.90
N VAL A 453 -22.87 24.26 4.27
CA VAL A 453 -23.57 25.22 5.12
C VAL A 453 -24.66 25.87 4.27
N PRO A 454 -25.91 25.99 4.74
CA PRO A 454 -26.96 26.66 3.98
C PRO A 454 -26.61 28.13 3.68
N ASP A 455 -26.99 28.60 2.50
CA ASP A 455 -26.60 29.93 1.98
C ASP A 455 -27.04 31.12 2.84
N HIS A 456 -28.04 30.95 3.71
CA HIS A 456 -28.52 32.00 4.62
C HIS A 456 -27.65 32.18 5.87
N PHE A 457 -26.75 31.24 6.17
CA PHE A 457 -25.81 31.39 7.27
C PHE A 457 -24.68 32.34 6.86
N GLN A 458 -24.32 33.23 7.77
CA GLN A 458 -23.07 33.97 7.68
C GLN A 458 -21.89 33.00 7.86
N PRO A 459 -20.91 32.97 6.94
CA PRO A 459 -19.78 32.05 7.03
C PRO A 459 -18.85 32.41 8.18
N LEU A 460 -18.39 31.38 8.89
CA LEU A 460 -17.40 31.46 9.96
C LEU A 460 -16.29 30.43 9.70
N ASP A 461 -15.12 30.63 10.29
CA ASP A 461 -14.03 29.64 10.29
C ASP A 461 -13.32 29.63 11.64
N TYR A 462 -14.07 29.31 12.69
CA TYR A 462 -13.54 29.15 14.04
C TYR A 462 -13.35 27.68 14.36
N THR A 463 -12.18 27.33 14.88
CA THR A 463 -11.86 25.95 15.28
C THR A 463 -11.84 25.86 16.80
N VAL A 464 -12.79 25.12 17.36
CA VAL A 464 -12.83 24.77 18.79
C VAL A 464 -12.34 23.33 18.93
N ARG A 465 -11.01 23.18 19.05
CA ARG A 465 -10.28 21.90 18.98
C ARG A 465 -10.56 21.09 17.70
N PHE A 466 -11.46 20.12 17.75
CA PHE A 466 -11.81 19.17 16.67
C PHE A 466 -13.21 19.45 16.10
N LEU A 467 -13.83 20.59 16.44
CA LEU A 467 -15.06 21.05 15.79
C LEU A 467 -14.80 22.39 15.13
N LYS A 468 -15.26 22.53 13.89
CA LYS A 468 -15.22 23.81 13.18
C LYS A 468 -16.60 24.43 13.16
N LEU A 469 -16.73 25.65 13.67
CA LEU A 469 -17.91 26.46 13.48
C LEU A 469 -17.80 27.13 12.10
N ARG A 470 -18.62 26.64 11.16
CA ARG A 470 -18.57 27.01 9.73
C ARG A 470 -19.57 28.10 9.36
N GLY A 471 -20.56 28.35 10.21
CA GLY A 471 -21.50 29.44 9.99
C GLY A 471 -22.42 29.70 11.18
N ILE A 472 -23.06 30.87 11.14
CA ILE A 472 -24.09 31.30 12.07
C ILE A 472 -25.24 31.97 11.32
N ASP A 473 -26.47 31.70 11.71
CA ASP A 473 -27.61 32.57 11.43
C ASP A 473 -28.19 33.06 12.77
N ARG A 474 -28.64 34.30 12.82
CA ARG A 474 -29.14 34.91 14.05
C ARG A 474 -30.31 35.83 13.77
N ARG A 475 -31.36 35.69 14.59
CA ARG A 475 -32.56 36.52 14.52
C ARG A 475 -32.91 37.05 15.90
N LEU A 476 -32.91 38.37 16.03
CA LEU A 476 -33.31 39.04 17.26
C LEU A 476 -34.84 39.16 17.36
N GLU A 477 -35.38 38.76 18.49
CA GLU A 477 -36.78 38.95 18.89
C GLU A 477 -36.86 39.78 20.19
N PRO A 478 -38.04 40.28 20.59
CA PRO A 478 -38.14 41.21 21.72
C PRO A 478 -37.59 40.69 23.06
N ASN A 479 -37.65 39.38 23.29
CA ASN A 479 -37.25 38.75 24.55
C ASN A 479 -36.24 37.61 24.40
N ARG A 480 -35.71 37.41 23.19
CA ARG A 480 -34.79 36.31 22.89
C ARG A 480 -33.97 36.58 21.64
N LEU A 481 -32.84 35.89 21.53
CA LEU A 481 -32.02 35.82 20.34
C LEU A 481 -32.04 34.37 19.84
N LEU A 482 -32.62 34.15 18.67
CA LEU A 482 -32.56 32.85 17.99
C LEU A 482 -31.21 32.74 17.29
N ILE A 483 -30.50 31.64 17.51
CA ILE A 483 -29.18 31.40 16.95
C ILE A 483 -29.15 30.00 16.34
N ASP A 484 -28.86 29.93 15.06
CA ASP A 484 -28.54 28.67 14.38
C ASP A 484 -27.03 28.61 14.13
N LEU A 485 -26.40 27.50 14.51
CA LEU A 485 -24.97 27.27 14.30
C LEU A 485 -24.76 26.08 13.36
N ALA A 486 -23.83 26.25 12.42
CA ALA A 486 -23.39 25.18 11.52
C ALA A 486 -22.02 24.65 11.97
N TRP A 487 -22.02 23.45 12.54
CA TRP A 487 -20.83 22.75 13.02
C TRP A 487 -20.36 21.71 12.02
N GLN A 488 -19.07 21.66 11.73
CA GLN A 488 -18.47 20.61 10.93
C GLN A 488 -17.68 19.64 11.82
N ALA A 489 -18.01 18.36 11.72
CA ALA A 489 -17.31 17.29 12.43
C ALA A 489 -15.93 17.00 11.82
N TRP A 490 -14.94 16.86 12.69
CA TRP A 490 -13.61 16.33 12.35
C TRP A 490 -13.55 14.81 12.64
N PRO A 491 -12.71 14.03 11.94
CA PRO A 491 -12.64 12.57 12.10
C PRO A 491 -12.42 12.04 13.54
N THR A 492 -11.99 12.88 14.48
CA THR A 492 -11.64 12.50 15.85
C THR A 492 -12.63 12.93 16.93
N ALA A 493 -13.82 13.44 16.57
CA ALA A 493 -14.81 13.83 17.57
C ALA A 493 -15.46 12.60 18.24
N VAL A 494 -14.92 12.17 19.39
CA VAL A 494 -15.35 10.94 20.09
C VAL A 494 -16.40 11.14 21.19
N ASN A 495 -16.60 12.37 21.68
CA ASN A 495 -17.55 12.64 22.77
C ASN A 495 -18.76 13.45 22.28
N ASP A 496 -19.86 13.33 23.00
CA ASP A 496 -20.97 14.26 22.90
C ASP A 496 -20.71 15.48 23.78
N TYR A 497 -20.64 16.65 23.15
CA TYR A 497 -20.35 17.92 23.82
C TYR A 497 -21.63 18.68 24.14
N THR A 498 -21.63 19.42 25.23
CA THR A 498 -22.59 20.49 25.48
C THR A 498 -22.06 21.78 24.86
N VAL A 499 -22.86 22.41 24.01
CA VAL A 499 -22.57 23.74 23.47
C VAL A 499 -23.13 24.75 24.44
N PHE A 500 -22.28 25.66 24.90
CA PHE A 500 -22.72 26.82 25.65
C PHE A 500 -22.62 28.09 24.82
N ILE A 501 -23.62 28.95 24.95
CA ILE A 501 -23.68 30.26 24.33
C ILE A 501 -23.92 31.28 25.43
N GLN A 502 -23.10 32.31 25.51
CA GLN A 502 -23.21 33.38 26.50
C GLN A 502 -23.30 34.74 25.81
N LEU A 503 -24.25 35.55 26.27
CA LEU A 503 -24.33 36.97 25.94
C LEU A 503 -23.57 37.75 27.01
N LEU A 504 -22.51 38.44 26.60
CA LEU A 504 -21.63 39.21 27.47
C LEU A 504 -21.82 40.71 27.21
N ASP A 505 -21.77 41.51 28.27
CA ASP A 505 -21.71 42.97 28.17
C ASP A 505 -20.30 43.46 27.76
N GLU A 506 -20.13 44.79 27.69
CA GLU A 506 -18.84 45.42 27.35
C GLU A 506 -17.73 45.11 28.35
N ASN A 507 -18.08 44.81 29.61
CA ASN A 507 -17.14 44.44 30.68
C ASN A 507 -16.82 42.94 30.69
N GLY A 508 -17.43 42.16 29.80
CA GLY A 508 -17.29 40.70 29.74
C GLY A 508 -18.14 39.95 30.77
N GLN A 509 -19.09 40.63 31.43
CA GLN A 509 -20.00 40.00 32.37
C GLN A 509 -21.14 39.27 31.63
N ARG A 510 -21.40 38.02 32.02
CA ARG A 510 -22.51 37.23 31.46
C ARG A 510 -23.85 37.83 31.88
N ILE A 511 -24.64 38.25 30.90
CA ILE A 511 -26.01 38.76 31.07
C ILE A 511 -27.04 37.64 30.84
N SER A 512 -26.76 36.76 29.89
CA SER A 512 -27.58 35.58 29.59
C SER A 512 -26.72 34.45 29.04
N GLY A 513 -27.25 33.22 29.02
CA GLY A 513 -26.61 32.11 28.33
C GLY A 513 -27.41 30.82 28.41
N VAL A 514 -27.16 29.92 27.47
CA VAL A 514 -27.74 28.58 27.43
C VAL A 514 -26.66 27.53 27.27
N ASP A 515 -26.94 26.33 27.75
CA ASP A 515 -26.05 25.17 27.73
C ASP A 515 -26.88 23.99 27.21
N ILE A 516 -26.69 23.60 25.95
CA ILE A 516 -27.53 22.60 25.28
C ILE A 516 -26.64 21.59 24.56
N ALA A 517 -26.88 20.30 24.84
CA ALA A 517 -26.28 19.20 24.10
C ALA A 517 -26.98 19.07 22.73
N PRO A 518 -26.25 19.14 21.59
CA PRO A 518 -26.82 18.92 20.26
C PRO A 518 -27.50 17.56 20.13
N GLN A 519 -28.58 17.50 19.33
CA GLN A 519 -29.21 16.25 18.90
C GLN A 519 -29.28 16.20 17.36
N PRO A 520 -28.71 15.16 16.71
CA PRO A 520 -27.89 14.10 17.31
C PRO A 520 -26.60 14.65 17.93
N GLY A 521 -26.02 13.89 18.86
CA GLY A 521 -24.74 14.25 19.47
C GLY A 521 -23.61 14.27 18.45
N VAL A 522 -22.57 15.06 18.71
CA VAL A 522 -21.42 15.21 17.80
C VAL A 522 -20.73 13.88 17.50
N SER A 523 -20.70 12.94 18.46
CA SER A 523 -20.08 11.62 18.29
C SER A 523 -20.77 10.77 17.21
N GLN A 524 -22.00 11.12 16.81
CA GLN A 524 -22.76 10.42 15.78
C GLN A 524 -22.55 10.99 14.39
N LEU A 525 -21.84 12.11 14.24
CA LEU A 525 -21.59 12.76 12.95
C LEU A 525 -20.51 12.00 12.17
N ASP A 526 -20.74 11.84 10.87
CA ASP A 526 -19.69 11.37 9.98
C ASP A 526 -18.71 12.52 9.69
N ARG A 527 -17.47 12.21 9.32
CA ARG A 527 -16.46 13.23 9.01
C ARG A 527 -16.94 14.19 7.91
N LYS A 528 -16.55 15.46 8.01
CA LYS A 528 -16.96 16.54 7.07
C LYS A 528 -18.46 16.86 7.07
N GLU A 529 -19.29 16.12 7.79
CA GLU A 529 -20.73 16.42 7.94
C GLU A 529 -20.95 17.75 8.65
N ILE A 530 -21.92 18.51 8.15
CA ILE A 530 -22.44 19.75 8.72
C ILE A 530 -23.66 19.43 9.57
N MET A 531 -23.54 19.63 10.87
CA MET A 531 -24.63 19.61 11.83
C MET A 531 -25.16 21.02 12.04
N LEU A 532 -26.48 21.19 11.92
CA LEU A 532 -27.16 22.43 12.25
C LEU A 532 -27.76 22.31 13.64
N THR A 533 -27.54 23.30 14.49
CA THR A 533 -28.03 23.33 15.87
C THR A 533 -28.73 24.64 16.14
N HIS A 534 -29.89 24.57 16.77
CA HIS A 534 -30.74 25.71 17.09
C HIS A 534 -30.69 26.03 18.59
N TYR A 535 -30.57 27.32 18.91
CA TYR A 535 -30.53 27.82 20.28
C TYR A 535 -31.48 29.00 20.45
N ASP A 536 -32.27 28.95 21.52
CA ASP A 536 -33.09 30.05 21.99
C ASP A 536 -32.40 30.69 23.20
N LEU A 537 -31.76 31.85 23.00
CA LEU A 537 -31.05 32.57 24.03
C LEU A 537 -31.96 33.67 24.63
N PRO A 538 -32.47 33.51 25.86
CA PRO A 538 -33.38 34.50 26.44
C PRO A 538 -32.66 35.82 26.70
N ILE A 539 -33.34 36.94 26.47
CA ILE A 539 -32.85 38.29 26.77
C ILE A 539 -33.66 38.83 27.96
N PRO A 540 -33.03 39.12 29.11
CA PRO A 540 -33.72 39.68 30.27
C PRO A 540 -34.43 41.01 29.93
N GLU A 541 -35.65 41.22 30.43
CA GLU A 541 -36.48 42.41 30.12
C GLU A 541 -35.80 43.75 30.45
N ASN A 542 -34.90 43.76 31.44
CA ASN A 542 -34.18 44.95 31.89
C ASN A 542 -32.78 45.10 31.26
N THR A 543 -32.50 44.39 30.15
CA THR A 543 -31.21 44.47 29.46
C THR A 543 -31.07 45.85 28.78
N PRO A 544 -30.08 46.67 29.13
CA PRO A 544 -29.90 47.99 28.52
C PRO A 544 -29.66 47.91 27.01
N PRO A 545 -30.13 48.88 26.21
CA PRO A 545 -29.71 48.99 24.81
C PRO A 545 -28.18 49.14 24.70
N GLY A 546 -27.56 48.46 23.75
CA GLY A 546 -26.11 48.47 23.60
C GLY A 546 -25.56 47.33 22.76
N SER A 547 -24.24 47.27 22.71
CA SER A 547 -23.47 46.29 21.94
C SER A 547 -23.02 45.14 22.85
N TYR A 548 -23.46 43.93 22.56
CA TYR A 548 -23.18 42.72 23.35
C TYR A 548 -22.31 41.75 22.56
N LYS A 549 -21.44 41.02 23.25
CA LYS A 549 -20.59 39.99 22.63
C LYS A 549 -21.20 38.61 22.81
N LEU A 550 -21.09 37.77 21.79
CA LEU A 550 -21.55 36.39 21.83
C LEU A 550 -20.33 35.47 22.00
N LEU A 551 -20.26 34.78 23.14
CA LEU A 551 -19.24 33.77 23.41
C LEU A 551 -19.84 32.38 23.19
N ILE A 552 -19.21 31.57 22.36
CA ILE A 552 -19.64 30.20 22.05
C ILE A 552 -18.52 29.24 22.46
N GLY A 553 -18.85 28.21 23.21
CA GLY A 553 -17.87 27.20 23.60
C GLY A 553 -18.45 25.82 23.79
N LEU A 554 -17.55 24.88 24.13
CA LEU A 554 -17.85 23.47 24.24
C LEU A 554 -17.29 22.90 25.54
N TYR A 555 -18.05 22.02 26.19
CA TYR A 555 -17.54 21.17 27.27
C TYR A 555 -18.19 19.79 27.22
N TYR A 556 -17.62 18.84 27.95
CA TYR A 556 -18.22 17.52 28.21
C TYR A 556 -17.87 17.07 29.63
N PHE A 557 -18.50 16.01 30.12
CA PHE A 557 -18.22 15.46 31.45
C PHE A 557 -17.47 14.14 31.36
N ILE A 558 -16.51 13.93 32.28
CA ILE A 558 -15.92 12.61 32.58
C ILE A 558 -16.28 12.28 34.03
N GLY A 559 -17.26 11.38 34.23
CA GLY A 559 -17.89 11.23 35.54
C GLY A 559 -18.56 12.54 35.96
N ASP A 560 -18.15 13.10 37.10
CA ASP A 560 -18.65 14.38 37.61
C ASP A 560 -17.73 15.58 37.25
N GLU A 561 -16.61 15.35 36.56
CA GLU A 561 -15.65 16.39 36.20
C GLU A 561 -16.02 17.06 34.87
N LEU A 562 -16.17 18.39 34.87
CA LEU A 562 -16.39 19.18 33.66
C LEU A 562 -15.07 19.45 32.95
N ILE A 563 -14.98 18.99 31.70
CA ILE A 563 -13.85 19.22 30.82
C ILE A 563 -14.22 20.30 29.80
N ASN A 564 -13.69 21.51 30.00
CA ASN A 564 -13.85 22.61 29.06
C ASN A 564 -12.91 22.41 27.84
N ILE A 565 -13.49 22.38 26.65
CA ILE A 565 -12.75 22.17 25.39
C ILE A 565 -12.15 23.48 24.89
N GLY A 566 -12.84 24.60 25.10
CA GLY A 566 -12.51 25.93 24.62
C GLY A 566 -13.76 26.75 24.29
N ALA A 567 -13.56 28.05 24.05
CA ALA A 567 -14.61 28.97 23.63
C ALA A 567 -14.02 30.08 22.74
N GLU A 568 -14.85 30.61 21.87
CA GLU A 568 -14.53 31.71 20.95
C GLU A 568 -15.57 32.82 21.06
N THR A 569 -15.11 34.06 21.04
CA THR A 569 -16.01 35.22 21.01
C THR A 569 -16.21 35.61 19.56
N LEU A 570 -17.48 35.64 19.12
CA LEU A 570 -17.79 36.02 17.75
C LEU A 570 -17.44 37.49 17.48
N PRO A 571 -16.93 37.80 16.27
CA PRO A 571 -16.37 39.11 15.96
C PRO A 571 -17.45 40.19 15.84
N GLU A 572 -18.64 39.81 15.38
CA GLU A 572 -19.75 40.74 15.22
C GLU A 572 -20.63 40.79 16.47
N PRO A 573 -20.73 41.95 17.14
CA PRO A 573 -21.58 42.10 18.31
C PRO A 573 -23.06 41.97 17.96
N VAL A 574 -23.87 41.63 18.97
CA VAL A 574 -25.32 41.68 18.95
C VAL A 574 -25.75 43.07 19.42
N GLN A 575 -26.46 43.82 18.59
CA GLN A 575 -27.02 45.12 18.97
C GLN A 575 -28.41 44.93 19.56
N LEU A 576 -28.62 45.33 20.81
CA LEU A 576 -29.93 45.32 21.46
C LEU A 576 -30.49 46.75 21.52
N GLY A 577 -31.77 46.92 21.18
CA GLY A 577 -32.51 48.16 21.38
C GLY A 577 -32.21 49.31 20.41
N GLN A 578 -31.56 49.07 19.26
CA GLN A 578 -31.53 50.05 18.17
C GLN A 578 -32.80 49.93 17.30
N PRO A 579 -33.41 51.04 16.86
CA PRO A 579 -34.46 50.99 15.86
C PRO A 579 -33.86 50.48 14.54
N SER A 580 -34.54 49.54 13.89
CA SER A 580 -34.28 49.19 12.49
C SER A 580 -34.39 50.45 11.62
N GLU A 581 -33.33 50.81 10.91
CA GLU A 581 -33.39 51.82 9.82
C GLU A 581 -34.32 51.38 8.69
#